data_AF-A0A0H3WVH8-F1
#
_entry.id   AF-A0A0H3WVH8-F1
#
_cell.length_a   1.000
_cell.length_b   1.000
_cell.length_c   1.000
_cell.angle_alpha   90.00
_cell.angle_beta   90.00
_cell.angle_gamma   90.00
#
_symmetry.space_group_name_H-M   'P 1'
#
loop_
_entity.id
_entity.type
_entity.pdbx_description
1 polymer ?
#
loop_
_entity_poly.entity_id
_entity_poly.type
_entity_poly.pdbx_seq_one_letter_code
_entity_poly.pdbx_strand_id
1 'polypeptide(L)'
;MDDARAGVARHDDDPGQAVQDLARLLQALGDGQREGREAMSLPRLAKRSALPMSTLLRYLSVLTDAGWVALDDSKRGVQLAHLTASGTAQLRSLDEQLDGGQSVVP
;
A
#
# COMPACT_ATOMS: atom_id res chain seq x y z
N MET A 1 28.69 25.84 12.77
CA MET A 1 27.25 26.08 12.96
C MET A 1 26.65 25.59 11.67
N ASP A 2 26.49 24.28 11.57
CA ASP A 2 26.14 23.59 10.33
C ASP A 2 24.85 22.84 10.60
N ASP A 3 23.77 23.60 10.52
CA ASP A 3 22.40 23.12 10.58
C ASP A 3 22.06 22.43 9.25
N ALA A 4 22.66 21.26 9.00
CA ALA A 4 22.29 20.35 7.91
C ALA A 4 21.02 19.54 8.29
N ARG A 5 19.99 20.22 8.81
CA ARG A 5 18.69 19.65 9.19
C ARG A 5 17.55 20.33 8.43
N ALA A 6 17.58 20.31 7.12
CA ALA A 6 16.42 20.68 6.32
C ALA A 6 16.44 19.87 5.02
N GLY A 7 15.69 18.77 4.99
CA GLY A 7 15.59 17.98 3.76
C GLY A 7 15.14 16.53 3.87
N VAL A 8 14.57 16.06 5.00
CA VAL A 8 13.62 14.95 4.89
C VAL A 8 12.31 15.60 4.49
N ALA A 9 12.16 15.89 3.20
CA ALA A 9 10.87 16.25 2.65
C ALA A 9 9.87 15.22 3.20
N ARG A 10 8.87 15.69 3.92
CA ARG A 10 7.75 14.86 4.31
C ARG A 10 7.16 14.38 2.99
N HIS A 11 7.50 13.17 2.56
CA HIS A 11 6.99 12.57 1.32
C HIS A 11 5.45 12.58 1.29
N ASP A 12 4.83 12.79 2.45
CA ASP A 12 3.39 12.91 2.67
C ASP A 12 2.75 14.21 2.13
N ASP A 13 3.53 15.29 1.85
CA ASP A 13 2.98 16.58 1.38
C ASP A 13 2.83 16.64 -0.16
N ASP A 14 3.40 15.69 -0.90
CA ASP A 14 3.22 15.58 -2.35
C ASP A 14 2.08 14.59 -2.69
N PRO A 15 0.97 15.06 -3.30
CA PRO A 15 -0.16 14.19 -3.60
C PRO A 15 0.19 13.11 -4.63
N GLY A 16 1.13 13.38 -5.55
CA GLY A 16 1.61 12.40 -6.52
C GLY A 16 2.34 11.25 -5.84
N GLN A 17 3.23 11.56 -4.90
CA GLN A 17 3.98 10.56 -4.13
C GLN A 17 3.05 9.72 -3.26
N ALA A 18 2.06 10.34 -2.62
CA ALA A 18 1.07 9.64 -1.80
C ALA A 18 0.24 8.63 -2.62
N VAL A 19 -0.17 8.99 -3.83
CA VAL A 19 -0.87 8.07 -4.74
C VAL A 19 0.03 6.90 -5.13
N GLN A 20 1.30 7.16 -5.44
CA GLN A 20 2.25 6.09 -5.77
C GLN A 20 2.52 5.16 -4.57
N ASP A 21 2.62 5.70 -3.37
CA ASP A 21 2.78 4.92 -2.15
C ASP A 21 1.57 4.02 -1.89
N LEU A 22 0.36 4.57 -2.02
CA LEU A 22 -0.88 3.81 -1.88
C LEU A 22 -0.98 2.71 -2.94
N ALA A 23 -0.63 3.00 -4.20
CA ALA A 23 -0.58 1.99 -5.25
C ALA A 23 0.42 0.86 -4.91
N ARG A 24 1.64 1.20 -4.47
CA ARG A 24 2.64 0.21 -4.03
C ARG A 24 2.15 -0.64 -2.86
N LEU A 25 1.44 -0.04 -1.91
CA LEU A 25 0.86 -0.72 -0.76
C LEU A 25 -0.20 -1.75 -1.19
N LEU A 26 -1.13 -1.35 -2.06
CA LEU A 26 -2.17 -2.23 -2.59
C LEU A 26 -1.57 -3.37 -3.44
N GLN A 27 -0.58 -3.08 -4.27
CA GLN A 27 0.16 -4.08 -5.05
C GLN A 27 0.85 -5.11 -4.14
N ALA A 28 1.54 -4.67 -3.08
CA ALA A 28 2.21 -5.58 -2.16
C ALA A 28 1.26 -6.58 -1.48
N LEU A 29 0.03 -6.14 -1.18
CA LEU A 29 -1.04 -7.01 -0.67
C LEU A 29 -1.56 -7.96 -1.76
N GLY A 30 -1.83 -7.45 -2.97
CA GLY A 30 -2.29 -8.26 -4.10
C GLY A 30 -1.31 -9.35 -4.50
N ASP A 31 -0.03 -9.04 -4.59
CA ASP A 31 1.05 -10.01 -4.81
C ASP A 31 1.07 -11.08 -3.71
N GLY A 32 0.90 -10.66 -2.45
CA GLY A 32 0.79 -11.58 -1.31
C GLY A 32 -0.32 -12.61 -1.51
N GLN A 33 -1.52 -12.15 -1.91
CA GLN A 33 -2.65 -13.04 -2.17
C GLN A 33 -2.37 -14.00 -3.34
N ARG A 34 -1.73 -13.53 -4.42
CA ARG A 34 -1.30 -14.35 -5.56
C ARG A 34 -0.25 -15.40 -5.18
N GLU A 35 0.60 -15.09 -4.21
CA GLU A 35 1.57 -16.03 -3.61
C GLU A 35 0.93 -17.02 -2.61
N GLY A 36 -0.39 -17.00 -2.45
CA GLY A 36 -1.12 -17.86 -1.50
C GLY A 36 -1.10 -17.36 -0.05
N ARG A 37 -0.72 -16.11 0.17
CA ARG A 37 -0.75 -15.45 1.49
C ARG A 37 -1.94 -14.51 1.54
N GLU A 38 -3.06 -14.98 2.10
CA GLU A 38 -4.29 -14.19 2.17
C GLU A 38 -4.13 -12.89 2.96
N ALA A 39 -3.26 -12.88 3.98
CA ALA A 39 -2.96 -11.71 4.81
C ALA A 39 -1.45 -11.57 5.09
N MET A 40 -1.02 -10.34 5.39
CA MET A 40 0.39 -9.98 5.59
C MET A 40 0.61 -9.20 6.88
N SER A 41 1.65 -9.55 7.65
CA SER A 41 2.00 -8.79 8.83
C SER A 41 2.52 -7.39 8.48
N LEU A 42 2.23 -6.41 9.34
CA LEU A 42 2.64 -5.02 9.10
C LEU A 42 4.15 -4.83 8.84
N PRO A 43 5.07 -5.48 9.57
CA PRO A 43 6.50 -5.35 9.28
C PRO A 43 6.89 -5.88 7.89
N ARG A 44 6.23 -6.97 7.45
CA ARG A 44 6.46 -7.52 6.11
C ARG A 44 5.90 -6.59 5.04
N LEU A 45 4.73 -5.99 5.31
CA LEU A 45 4.09 -5.05 4.41
C LEU A 45 4.92 -3.79 4.23
N ALA A 46 5.38 -3.17 5.33
CA ALA A 46 6.28 -2.01 5.32
C ALA A 46 7.53 -2.26 4.47
N LYS A 47 8.14 -3.45 4.64
CA LYS A 47 9.32 -3.85 3.87
C LYS A 47 9.02 -3.98 2.37
N ARG A 48 7.89 -4.60 2.00
CA ARG A 48 7.53 -4.81 0.58
C ARG A 48 7.14 -3.52 -0.12
N SER A 49 6.41 -2.64 0.56
CA SER A 49 5.97 -1.35 0.00
C SER A 49 7.06 -0.27 0.08
N ALA A 50 8.22 -0.59 0.69
CA ALA A 50 9.30 0.36 0.98
C ALA A 50 8.84 1.60 1.78
N LEU A 51 7.88 1.41 2.69
CA LEU A 51 7.32 2.49 3.50
C LEU A 51 7.83 2.45 4.94
N PRO A 52 8.12 3.62 5.54
CA PRO A 52 8.26 3.73 7.00
C PRO A 52 7.00 3.24 7.71
N MET A 53 7.13 2.61 8.88
CA MET A 53 6.00 2.04 9.62
C MET A 53 4.92 3.09 9.94
N SER A 54 5.31 4.33 10.31
CA SER A 54 4.37 5.42 10.58
C SER A 54 3.54 5.80 9.36
N THR A 55 4.17 5.89 8.18
CA THR A 55 3.51 6.18 6.91
C THR A 55 2.59 5.03 6.50
N LEU A 56 3.05 3.78 6.68
CA LEU A 56 2.23 2.60 6.46
C LEU A 56 0.95 2.65 7.31
N LEU A 57 1.06 2.87 8.62
CA LEU A 57 -0.10 2.91 9.52
C LEU A 57 -1.09 4.02 9.14
N ARG A 58 -0.59 5.19 8.73
CA ARG A 58 -1.43 6.29 8.23
C ARG A 58 -2.21 5.89 6.98
N TYR A 59 -1.54 5.30 6.00
CA TYR A 59 -2.21 4.84 4.78
C TYR A 59 -3.15 3.67 5.02
N LEU A 60 -2.79 2.73 5.91
CA LEU A 60 -3.68 1.65 6.30
C LEU A 60 -4.96 2.19 6.93
N SER A 61 -4.89 3.21 7.80
CA SER A 61 -6.09 3.86 8.34
C SER A 61 -7.02 4.38 7.24
N VAL A 62 -6.46 5.08 6.24
CA VAL A 62 -7.24 5.60 5.10
C VAL A 62 -7.86 4.46 4.28
N LEU A 63 -7.11 3.39 4.03
CA LEU A 63 -7.58 2.25 3.26
C LEU A 63 -8.60 1.38 4.02
N THR A 64 -8.50 1.31 5.35
CA THR A 64 -9.51 0.67 6.19
C THR A 64 -10.79 1.49 6.26
N ASP A 65 -10.68 2.81 6.37
CA ASP A 65 -11.83 3.72 6.36
C ASP A 65 -12.56 3.67 5.00
N ALA A 66 -11.81 3.51 3.90
CA ALA A 66 -12.37 3.29 2.57
C ALA A 66 -12.90 1.86 2.34
N GLY A 67 -12.67 0.92 3.26
CA GLY A 67 -13.08 -0.47 3.16
C GLY A 67 -12.30 -1.28 2.12
N TRP A 68 -11.12 -0.83 1.69
CA TRP A 68 -10.28 -1.52 0.70
C TRP A 68 -9.34 -2.53 1.35
N VAL A 69 -8.95 -2.27 2.59
CA VAL A 69 -8.10 -3.15 3.40
C VAL A 69 -8.81 -3.45 4.71
N ALA A 70 -8.63 -4.66 5.23
CA ALA A 70 -9.03 -5.03 6.57
C ALA A 70 -7.81 -5.45 7.39
N LEU A 71 -7.88 -5.22 8.71
CA LEU A 71 -6.85 -5.57 9.67
C LEU A 71 -7.39 -6.65 10.61
N ASP A 72 -6.69 -7.78 10.69
CA ASP A 72 -7.00 -8.86 11.60
C ASP A 72 -5.94 -8.95 12.70
N ASP A 73 -6.38 -9.17 13.93
CA ASP A 73 -5.50 -9.59 15.00
C ASP A 73 -5.22 -11.08 14.89
N SER A 74 -3.96 -11.45 14.63
CA SER A 74 -3.59 -12.86 14.73
C SER A 74 -3.56 -13.31 16.19
N LYS A 75 -3.76 -14.61 16.41
CA LYS A 75 -3.65 -15.26 17.73
C LYS A 75 -2.30 -15.07 18.43
N ARG A 76 -1.28 -14.56 17.72
CA ARG A 76 0.07 -14.29 18.24
C ARG A 76 0.32 -12.81 18.56
N GLY A 77 -0.71 -11.97 18.53
CA GLY A 77 -0.60 -10.53 18.78
C GLY A 77 0.04 -9.74 17.63
N VAL A 78 0.15 -10.34 16.45
CA VAL A 78 0.64 -9.67 15.24
C VAL A 78 -0.56 -9.24 14.42
N GLN A 79 -0.64 -7.95 14.11
CA GLN A 79 -1.65 -7.42 13.20
C GLN A 79 -1.32 -7.81 11.75
N LEU A 80 -2.33 -8.35 11.06
CA LEU A 80 -2.27 -8.76 9.66
C LEU A 80 -3.19 -7.85 8.84
N ALA A 81 -2.76 -7.51 7.64
CA ALA A 81 -3.53 -6.74 6.67
C ALA A 81 -3.85 -7.61 5.45
N HIS A 82 -5.07 -7.49 4.92
CA HIS A 82 -5.46 -8.13 3.67
C HIS A 82 -6.38 -7.23 2.84
N LEU A 83 -6.43 -7.46 1.52
CA LEU A 83 -7.41 -6.79 0.67
C LEU A 83 -8.80 -7.36 0.93
N THR A 84 -9.79 -6.46 0.96
CA THR A 84 -11.20 -6.83 0.87
C THR A 84 -11.58 -7.08 -0.60
N ALA A 85 -12.77 -7.60 -0.86
CA ALA A 85 -13.28 -7.73 -2.22
C ALA A 85 -13.28 -6.37 -2.97
N SER A 86 -13.64 -5.29 -2.27
CA SER A 86 -13.59 -3.93 -2.82
C SER A 86 -12.17 -3.49 -3.15
N GLY A 87 -11.21 -3.76 -2.24
CA GLY A 87 -9.80 -3.46 -2.49
C GLY A 87 -9.22 -4.23 -3.67
N THR A 88 -9.57 -5.51 -3.81
CA THR A 88 -9.14 -6.32 -4.96
C THR A 88 -9.72 -5.82 -6.27
N ALA A 89 -10.99 -5.38 -6.28
CA ALA A 89 -11.61 -4.79 -7.48
C ALA A 89 -10.91 -3.48 -7.89
N GLN A 90 -10.60 -2.62 -6.92
CA GLN A 90 -9.87 -1.37 -7.17
C GLN A 90 -8.45 -1.61 -7.65
N LEU A 91 -7.75 -2.58 -7.07
CA LEU A 91 -6.41 -2.96 -7.52
C LEU A 91 -6.43 -3.42 -8.99
N ARG A 92 -7.39 -4.26 -9.36
CA ARG A 92 -7.55 -4.68 -10.76
C ARG A 92 -7.79 -3.48 -11.68
N SER A 93 -8.66 -2.55 -11.30
CA SER A 93 -8.90 -1.35 -12.11
C SER A 93 -7.66 -0.45 -12.23
N LEU A 94 -6.82 -0.40 -11.21
CA LEU A 94 -5.51 0.29 -11.28
C LEU A 94 -4.55 -0.42 -12.25
N ASP A 95 -4.47 -1.75 -12.18
CA ASP A 95 -3.67 -2.55 -13.12
C ASP A 95 -4.13 -2.33 -14.57
N GLU A 96 -5.44 -2.38 -14.82
CA GLU A 96 -6.03 -2.17 -16.15
C GLU A 96 -5.75 -0.75 -16.70
N GLN A 97 -5.68 0.27 -15.84
CA GLN A 97 -5.33 1.63 -16.24
C GLN A 97 -3.83 1.78 -16.55
N LEU A 98 -2.97 1.02 -15.87
CA LEU A 98 -1.53 1.03 -16.07
C LEU A 98 -1.11 0.18 -17.29
N ASP A 99 -1.73 -0.98 -17.48
CA ASP A 99 -1.53 -1.85 -18.65
C ASP A 99 -2.24 -1.31 -19.90
N GLY A 100 -3.42 -0.70 -19.73
CA GLY A 100 -4.21 -0.10 -20.81
C GLY A 100 -3.56 1.13 -21.47
N GLY A 101 -2.49 1.67 -20.88
CA GLY A 101 -1.62 2.66 -21.51
C GLY A 101 -0.71 2.11 -22.61
N GLN A 102 -0.72 0.79 -22.85
CA GLN A 102 0.17 0.13 -23.80
C GLN A 102 -0.57 -0.81 -24.76
N SER A 103 -1.71 -0.40 -25.32
CA SER A 103 -2.24 -1.04 -26.53
C SER A 103 -3.14 -0.10 -27.34
N VAL A 104 -2.51 0.84 -28.05
CA VAL A 104 -3.09 1.40 -29.28
C VAL A 104 -1.98 1.60 -30.32
N VAL A 105 -1.63 0.53 -31.04
CA VAL A 105 -1.18 0.71 -32.42
C VAL A 105 -1.75 -0.46 -33.25
N PRO A 106 -2.46 -0.18 -34.37
CA PRO A 106 -3.22 -1.14 -35.17
C PRO A 106 -2.38 -2.19 -35.90
#